data_AF-A0A0F0KHG3-F1
#
_entry.id   AF-A0A0F0KHG3-F1
#
_cell.length_a   1.000
_cell.length_b   1.000
_cell.length_c   1.000
_cell.angle_alpha   90.00
_cell.angle_beta   90.00
_cell.angle_gamma   90.00
#
_symmetry.space_group_name_H-M   'P 1'
#
loop_
_entity.id
_entity.type
_entity.pdbx_description
1 polymer ?
#
loop_
_entity_poly.entity_id
_entity_poly.type
_entity_poly.pdbx_seq_one_letter_code
_entity_poly.pdbx_strand_id
1 'polypeptide(L)'
;MTLGVQNSMSLSRRYAAAAVLLALASSVVACAPQPDPQATATPTTKPTSVEDEGRAFYLAQGFAENEGRLSPKTPAQQAMVDEVIESGVWAGIPDEDVAWMSLELTIDVCLVAIESEHRVDAGKVGEHIDSSEIIRTWSNAFEESDPGLPFMLGGLAISGMKHLCPDDYPDWIAAYRELPVPTG
;
A
#
# COMPACT_ATOMS: atom_id res chain seq x y z
N MET A 1 65.25 20.80 -17.47
CA MET A 1 65.12 19.33 -17.38
C MET A 1 63.70 19.01 -17.87
N THR A 2 63.42 18.80 -19.18
CA THR A 2 63.51 17.54 -19.97
C THR A 2 62.82 16.37 -19.25
N LEU A 3 61.83 15.61 -19.74
CA LEU A 3 61.23 15.29 -21.06
C LEU A 3 59.71 15.02 -20.82
N GLY A 4 58.77 15.12 -21.77
CA GLY A 4 58.51 14.16 -22.87
C GLY A 4 57.99 12.81 -22.33
N VAL A 5 56.98 12.09 -22.85
CA VAL A 5 56.46 11.92 -24.22
C VAL A 5 55.25 10.93 -24.15
N GLN A 6 54.24 11.20 -24.98
CA GLN A 6 53.33 10.33 -25.77
C GLN A 6 52.67 9.04 -25.23
N ASN A 7 51.35 8.99 -25.48
CA ASN A 7 50.57 7.95 -26.19
C ASN A 7 51.20 6.57 -26.41
N SER A 8 50.41 5.51 -26.17
CA SER A 8 49.85 4.67 -27.25
C SER A 8 48.96 3.53 -26.76
N MET A 9 47.79 3.45 -27.40
CA MET A 9 47.15 2.28 -28.02
C MET A 9 47.02 0.93 -27.27
N SER A 10 45.82 0.36 -27.45
CA SER A 10 45.58 -0.89 -28.20
C SER A 10 45.05 -2.12 -27.45
N LEU A 11 43.91 -2.57 -27.97
CA LEU A 11 43.44 -3.94 -28.20
C LEU A 11 43.02 -4.79 -26.98
N SER A 12 41.72 -5.09 -26.88
CA SER A 12 41.04 -6.22 -27.56
C SER A 12 41.39 -7.58 -26.95
N ARG A 13 40.42 -8.20 -26.28
CA ARG A 13 40.25 -9.65 -26.32
C ARG A 13 38.82 -9.98 -26.74
N ARG A 14 38.76 -10.64 -27.89
CA ARG A 14 37.62 -11.31 -28.49
C ARG A 14 37.57 -12.77 -28.02
N TYR A 15 36.43 -13.41 -28.31
CA TYR A 15 36.18 -14.85 -28.45
C TYR A 15 35.96 -15.63 -27.14
N ALA A 16 35.05 -16.60 -27.06
CA ALA A 16 34.56 -17.48 -28.12
C ALA A 16 33.12 -17.98 -27.88
N ALA A 17 32.38 -18.11 -28.98
CA ALA A 17 31.25 -19.01 -29.10
C ALA A 17 31.77 -20.46 -29.22
N ALA A 18 31.03 -21.42 -28.66
CA ALA A 18 31.16 -22.83 -28.98
C ALA A 18 29.77 -23.45 -29.10
N ALA A 19 29.40 -23.82 -30.32
CA ALA A 19 28.31 -24.72 -30.61
C ALA A 19 28.90 -26.13 -30.83
N VAL A 20 28.27 -27.17 -30.28
CA VAL A 20 28.42 -28.55 -30.75
C VAL A 20 27.06 -29.26 -30.69
N LEU A 21 26.77 -29.96 -31.79
CA LEU A 21 25.55 -30.65 -32.21
C LEU A 21 25.47 -32.13 -31.73
N LEU A 22 24.31 -32.73 -32.02
CA LEU A 22 23.91 -34.16 -32.08
C LEU A 22 23.35 -34.73 -30.76
N ALA A 23 22.24 -35.49 -30.73
CA ALA A 23 21.81 -36.53 -31.66
C ALA A 23 20.29 -36.81 -31.62
N LEU A 24 19.75 -37.32 -32.74
CA LEU A 24 18.40 -37.90 -32.89
C LEU A 24 18.36 -39.33 -32.32
N ALA A 25 17.31 -39.65 -31.54
CA ALA A 25 16.86 -41.02 -31.32
C ALA A 25 15.34 -41.03 -31.12
N SER A 26 14.62 -41.53 -32.12
CA SER A 26 13.18 -41.79 -32.08
C SER A 26 12.90 -43.05 -31.27
N SER A 27 11.98 -42.98 -30.32
CA SER A 27 11.36 -44.16 -29.68
C SER A 27 9.89 -43.87 -29.43
N VAL A 28 9.05 -44.70 -30.06
CA VAL A 28 7.59 -44.70 -29.94
C VAL A 28 7.16 -45.29 -28.59
N VAL A 29 6.56 -44.49 -27.71
CA VAL A 29 5.72 -44.98 -26.59
C VAL A 29 4.58 -43.99 -26.33
N ALA A 30 3.36 -44.52 -26.47
CA ALA A 30 2.08 -44.18 -25.85
C ALA A 30 1.75 -42.73 -25.47
N CYS A 31 0.62 -42.23 -26.03
CA CYS A 31 -0.16 -41.14 -25.48
C CYS A 31 -0.54 -41.42 -24.01
N ALA A 32 0.04 -40.65 -23.08
CA ALA A 32 -0.56 -40.34 -21.80
C ALA A 32 -0.57 -38.80 -21.68
N PRO A 33 -1.68 -38.15 -21.27
CA PRO A 33 -1.66 -36.72 -21.01
C PRO A 33 -0.72 -36.48 -19.82
N GLN A 34 0.38 -35.78 -20.07
CA GLN A 34 1.30 -35.35 -19.03
C GLN A 34 0.60 -34.23 -18.22
N PRO A 35 0.46 -34.33 -16.89
CA PRO A 35 -0.07 -33.24 -16.10
C PRO A 35 0.94 -32.10 -16.13
N ASP A 36 0.53 -30.93 -16.64
CA ASP A 36 1.33 -29.71 -16.59
C ASP A 36 1.57 -29.31 -15.11
N PRO A 37 2.81 -29.32 -14.61
CA PRO A 37 3.10 -28.93 -13.24
C PRO A 37 3.49 -27.45 -13.20
N GLN A 38 2.63 -26.55 -13.70
CA GLN A 38 2.75 -25.10 -13.44
C GLN A 38 1.54 -24.29 -13.95
N ALA A 39 0.33 -24.75 -13.66
CA ALA A 39 -0.79 -23.82 -13.54
C ALA A 39 -0.82 -23.33 -12.08
N THR A 40 0.06 -22.38 -11.74
CA THR A 40 -0.14 -21.55 -10.55
C THR A 40 -1.38 -20.70 -10.85
N ALA A 41 -2.56 -21.25 -10.59
CA ALA A 41 -3.80 -20.50 -10.62
C ALA A 41 -3.69 -19.43 -9.53
N THR A 42 -3.27 -18.24 -9.93
CA THR A 42 -3.63 -17.04 -9.18
C THR A 42 -5.16 -17.05 -9.14
N PRO A 43 -5.82 -17.06 -7.97
CA PRO A 43 -7.25 -16.86 -7.94
C PRO A 43 -7.51 -15.43 -8.39
N THR A 44 -7.72 -15.24 -9.70
CA THR A 44 -8.30 -14.01 -10.27
C THR A 44 -9.81 -14.03 -10.09
N THR A 45 -10.27 -14.55 -8.95
CA THR A 45 -11.69 -14.53 -8.58
C THR A 45 -11.88 -13.23 -7.82
N LYS A 46 -12.63 -12.29 -8.40
CA LYS A 46 -13.11 -11.12 -7.67
C LYS A 46 -13.74 -11.61 -6.36
N PRO A 47 -13.49 -10.97 -5.21
CA PRO A 47 -14.10 -11.36 -3.94
C PRO A 47 -15.60 -11.59 -4.10
N THR A 48 -16.10 -12.68 -3.54
CA THR A 48 -17.52 -13.06 -3.63
C THR A 48 -18.36 -12.49 -2.49
N SER A 49 -17.72 -11.88 -1.50
CA SER A 49 -18.31 -11.27 -0.31
C SER A 49 -17.43 -10.12 0.20
N VAL A 50 -18.02 -9.25 1.03
CA VAL A 50 -17.33 -8.17 1.74
C VAL A 50 -16.22 -8.73 2.64
N GLU A 51 -16.49 -9.86 3.31
CA GLU A 51 -15.53 -10.52 4.20
C GLU A 51 -14.32 -11.09 3.43
N ASP A 52 -14.53 -11.59 2.22
CA ASP A 52 -13.44 -12.04 1.34
C ASP A 52 -12.60 -10.87 0.86
N GLU A 53 -13.23 -9.74 0.54
CA GLU A 53 -12.55 -8.53 0.08
C GLU A 53 -11.73 -7.89 1.20
N GLY A 54 -12.32 -7.71 2.38
CA GLY A 54 -11.63 -7.14 3.54
C GLY A 54 -10.42 -7.99 3.94
N ARG A 55 -10.56 -9.32 3.91
CA ARG A 55 -9.44 -10.24 4.15
C ARG A 55 -8.37 -10.14 3.07
N ALA A 56 -8.76 -10.07 1.80
CA ALA A 56 -7.81 -9.90 0.70
C ALA A 56 -7.05 -8.57 0.79
N PHE A 57 -7.75 -7.48 1.10
CA PHE A 57 -7.17 -6.17 1.35
C PHE A 57 -6.17 -6.20 2.50
N TYR A 58 -6.57 -6.73 3.66
CA TYR A 58 -5.70 -6.79 4.84
C TYR A 58 -4.45 -7.64 4.58
N LEU A 59 -4.58 -8.79 3.91
CA LEU A 59 -3.45 -9.61 3.49
C LEU A 59 -2.50 -8.87 2.55
N ALA A 60 -3.03 -8.06 1.62
CA ALA A 60 -2.21 -7.25 0.72
C ALA A 60 -1.39 -6.18 1.46
N GLN A 61 -1.82 -5.76 2.65
CA GLN A 61 -1.05 -4.83 3.48
C GLN A 61 0.16 -5.49 4.18
N GLY A 62 0.20 -6.83 4.25
CA GLY A 62 1.34 -7.58 4.77
C GLY A 62 1.49 -7.57 6.29
N PHE A 63 0.49 -7.13 7.04
CA PHE A 63 0.49 -7.14 8.51
C PHE A 63 0.05 -8.49 9.07
N ALA A 64 0.70 -8.93 10.14
CA ALA A 64 0.29 -10.11 10.88
C ALA A 64 -0.96 -9.81 11.74
N GLU A 65 -1.74 -10.84 12.05
CA GLU A 65 -2.78 -10.73 13.07
C GLU A 65 -2.15 -10.39 14.42
N ASN A 66 -2.63 -9.32 15.08
CA ASN A 66 -2.07 -8.79 16.32
C ASN A 66 -0.62 -8.31 16.20
N GLU A 67 -0.19 -7.91 15.00
CA GLU A 67 1.01 -7.08 14.89
C GLU A 67 0.84 -5.85 15.77
N GLY A 68 1.89 -5.50 16.50
CA GLY A 68 1.85 -4.33 17.37
C GLY A 68 1.90 -3.06 16.53
N ARG A 69 2.90 -2.24 16.79
CA ARG A 69 3.11 -1.00 16.06
C ARG A 69 3.31 -1.25 14.56
N LEU A 70 2.45 -0.65 13.73
CA LEU A 70 2.54 -0.78 12.28
C LEU A 70 3.69 0.07 11.72
N SER A 71 4.36 -0.46 10.70
CA SER A 71 5.37 0.24 9.90
C SER A 71 5.19 -0.10 8.43
N PRO A 72 5.55 0.78 7.47
CA PRO A 72 5.41 0.49 6.05
C PRO A 72 6.09 -0.81 5.62
N LYS A 73 5.38 -1.64 4.87
CA LYS A 73 5.83 -2.91 4.28
C LYS A 73 5.76 -2.92 2.76
N THR A 74 4.98 -2.01 2.17
CA THR A 74 4.83 -1.86 0.72
C THR A 74 5.30 -0.48 0.26
N PRO A 75 5.70 -0.33 -1.01
CA PRO A 75 6.04 0.99 -1.56
C PRO A 75 4.89 2.00 -1.49
N ALA A 76 3.63 1.54 -1.63
CA ALA A 76 2.46 2.40 -1.52
C ALA A 76 2.27 2.92 -0.09
N GLN A 77 2.47 2.07 0.92
CA GLN A 77 2.47 2.48 2.32
C GLN A 77 3.59 3.47 2.63
N GLN A 78 4.78 3.26 2.07
CA GLN A 78 5.90 4.20 2.25
C GLN A 78 5.58 5.55 1.61
N ALA A 79 5.08 5.57 0.37
CA ALA A 79 4.71 6.81 -0.32
C ALA A 79 3.61 7.59 0.42
N MET A 80 2.65 6.88 1.03
CA MET A 80 1.63 7.48 1.89
C MET A 80 2.26 8.15 3.11
N VAL A 81 3.13 7.44 3.84
CA VAL A 81 3.78 7.97 5.04
C VAL A 81 4.70 9.14 4.71
N ASP A 82 5.50 9.02 3.65
CA ASP A 82 6.39 10.08 3.18
C ASP A 82 5.61 11.36 2.90
N GLU A 83 4.46 11.25 2.23
CA GLU A 83 3.63 12.41 1.94
C GLU A 83 3.07 13.08 3.21
N VAL A 84 2.64 12.28 4.20
CA VAL A 84 2.13 12.82 5.46
C VAL A 84 3.24 13.55 6.22
N ILE A 85 4.45 12.98 6.27
CA ILE A 85 5.61 13.61 6.91
C ILE A 85 6.00 14.89 6.16
N GLU A 86 6.10 14.84 4.83
CA GLU A 86 6.46 15.97 3.97
C GLU A 86 5.45 17.12 4.02
N SER A 87 4.17 16.83 4.33
CA SER A 87 3.14 17.86 4.51
C SER A 87 3.46 18.83 5.67
N GLY A 88 4.23 18.38 6.66
CA GLY A 88 4.58 19.14 7.86
C GLY A 88 3.41 19.41 8.82
N VAL A 89 2.20 18.90 8.54
CA VAL A 89 1.01 19.10 9.40
C VAL A 89 1.23 18.52 10.80
N TRP A 90 1.95 17.41 10.87
CA TRP A 90 2.23 16.65 12.10
C TRP A 90 3.64 16.88 12.64
N ALA A 91 4.27 18.01 12.27
CA ALA A 91 5.62 18.34 12.71
C ALA A 91 5.70 18.40 14.24
N GLY A 92 6.71 17.72 14.81
CA GLY A 92 6.91 17.61 16.26
C GLY A 92 6.49 16.25 16.84
N ILE A 93 5.77 15.43 16.08
CA ILE A 93 5.55 14.01 16.36
C ILE A 93 6.69 13.21 15.70
N PRO A 94 7.28 12.21 16.37
CA PRO A 94 8.29 11.34 15.75
C PRO A 94 7.78 10.70 14.45
N ASP A 95 8.62 10.63 13.42
CA ASP A 95 8.24 10.10 12.11
C ASP A 95 7.69 8.67 12.20
N GLU A 96 8.23 7.85 13.11
CA GLU A 96 7.72 6.51 13.37
C GLU A 96 6.30 6.51 13.95
N ASP A 97 5.91 7.53 14.72
CA ASP A 97 4.56 7.67 15.32
C ASP A 97 3.58 8.16 14.24
N VAL A 98 4.01 9.11 13.40
CA VAL A 98 3.24 9.56 12.23
C VAL A 98 2.99 8.40 11.27
N ALA A 99 4.01 7.58 11.02
CA ALA A 99 3.89 6.40 10.17
C ALA A 99 2.88 5.40 10.71
N TRP A 100 2.97 5.08 12.01
CA TRP A 100 2.08 4.15 12.68
C TRP A 100 0.62 4.65 12.65
N MET A 101 0.38 5.88 13.09
CA MET A 101 -0.94 6.51 13.08
C MET A 101 -1.55 6.54 11.68
N SER A 102 -0.78 6.98 10.68
CA SER A 102 -1.27 7.11 9.30
C SER A 102 -1.67 5.75 8.71
N LEU A 103 -0.92 4.69 9.02
CA LEU A 103 -1.24 3.33 8.59
C LEU A 103 -2.51 2.80 9.26
N GLU A 104 -2.62 2.92 10.59
CA GLU A 104 -3.82 2.46 11.30
C GLU A 104 -5.08 3.14 10.79
N LEU A 105 -5.06 4.47 10.72
CA LEU A 105 -6.20 5.27 10.28
C LEU A 105 -6.59 4.96 8.83
N THR A 106 -5.62 4.86 7.92
CA THR A 106 -5.91 4.62 6.51
C THR A 106 -6.43 3.20 6.27
N ILE A 107 -5.87 2.21 6.97
CA ILE A 107 -6.34 0.83 6.87
C ILE A 107 -7.77 0.71 7.39
N ASP A 108 -8.08 1.39 8.51
CA ASP A 108 -9.44 1.45 9.08
C ASP A 108 -10.46 1.96 8.06
N VAL A 109 -10.22 3.14 7.48
CA VAL A 109 -11.19 3.74 6.54
C VAL A 109 -11.32 2.95 5.23
N CYS A 110 -10.25 2.31 4.75
CA CYS A 110 -10.32 1.41 3.59
C CYS A 110 -11.16 0.15 3.91
N LEU A 111 -11.07 -0.39 5.14
CA LEU A 111 -11.93 -1.50 5.56
C LEU A 111 -13.40 -1.06 5.66
N VAL A 112 -13.67 0.15 6.16
CA VAL A 112 -15.05 0.70 6.16
C VAL A 112 -15.58 0.91 4.74
N ALA A 113 -14.73 1.32 3.79
CA ALA A 113 -15.11 1.38 2.37
C ALA A 113 -15.56 0.01 1.87
N ILE A 114 -14.80 -1.05 2.15
CA ILE A 114 -15.16 -2.42 1.78
C ILE A 114 -16.44 -2.88 2.49
N GLU A 115 -16.58 -2.65 3.79
CA GLU A 115 -17.75 -3.01 4.59
C GLU A 115 -19.04 -2.35 4.10
N SER A 116 -18.91 -1.15 3.55
CA SER A 116 -20.01 -0.40 2.96
C SER A 116 -20.33 -0.77 1.51
N GLU A 117 -19.66 -1.79 0.95
CA GLU A 117 -19.69 -2.16 -0.47
C GLU A 117 -19.28 -0.96 -1.37
N HIS A 118 -18.26 -0.21 -0.95
CA HIS A 118 -17.73 0.98 -1.61
C HIS A 118 -18.72 2.15 -1.74
N ARG A 119 -19.81 2.14 -0.96
CA ARG A 119 -20.84 3.19 -0.99
C ARG A 119 -20.64 4.18 0.14
N VAL A 120 -20.33 5.42 -0.24
CA VAL A 120 -20.08 6.53 0.69
C VAL A 120 -20.99 7.72 0.42
N ASP A 121 -21.36 8.41 1.49
CA ASP A 121 -21.92 9.75 1.50
C ASP A 121 -21.38 10.52 2.71
N ALA A 122 -21.70 11.81 2.84
CA ALA A 122 -21.26 12.62 3.96
C ALA A 122 -21.67 12.03 5.32
N GLY A 123 -22.86 11.42 5.41
CA GLY A 123 -23.35 10.79 6.64
C GLY A 123 -22.45 9.64 7.08
N LYS A 124 -22.02 8.79 6.15
CA LYS A 124 -21.11 7.67 6.44
C LYS A 124 -19.72 8.13 6.87
N VAL A 125 -19.19 9.17 6.21
CA VAL A 125 -17.90 9.74 6.62
C VAL A 125 -17.99 10.33 8.02
N GLY A 126 -19.07 11.07 8.31
CA GLY A 126 -19.32 11.62 9.65
C GLY A 126 -19.43 10.52 10.71
N GLU A 127 -20.21 9.47 10.43
CA GLU A 127 -20.35 8.31 11.32
C GLU A 127 -19.00 7.64 11.61
N HIS A 128 -18.18 7.40 10.58
CA HIS A 128 -16.84 6.84 10.77
C HIS A 128 -15.95 7.72 11.67
N ILE A 129 -15.95 9.04 11.44
CA ILE A 129 -15.18 10.00 12.26
C ILE A 129 -15.66 9.98 13.73
N ASP A 130 -16.96 9.94 13.94
CA ASP A 130 -17.57 10.02 15.27
C ASP A 130 -17.47 8.71 16.05
N SER A 131 -17.49 7.55 15.37
CA SER A 131 -17.57 6.22 16.01
C SER A 131 -16.30 5.38 15.92
N SER A 132 -15.31 5.74 15.09
CA SER A 132 -14.08 4.95 14.97
C SER A 132 -13.32 4.90 16.30
N GLU A 133 -13.09 3.69 16.80
CA GLU A 133 -12.31 3.48 18.00
C GLU A 133 -10.85 3.86 17.80
N ILE A 134 -10.34 3.75 16.56
CA ILE A 134 -8.97 4.13 16.20
C ILE A 134 -8.82 5.65 16.22
N ILE A 135 -9.76 6.39 15.60
CA ILE A 135 -9.77 7.86 15.66
C ILE A 135 -9.87 8.33 17.12
N ARG A 136 -10.75 7.72 17.92
CA ARG A 136 -10.88 8.04 19.35
C ARG A 136 -9.59 7.76 20.11
N THR A 137 -8.92 6.64 19.83
CA THR A 137 -7.65 6.27 20.49
C THR A 137 -6.57 7.31 20.22
N TRP A 138 -6.39 7.70 18.96
CA TRP A 138 -5.41 8.72 18.58
C TRP A 138 -5.79 10.10 19.11
N SER A 139 -7.07 10.48 19.05
CA SER A 139 -7.55 11.75 19.62
C SER A 139 -7.21 11.87 21.11
N ASN A 140 -7.42 10.80 21.87
CA ASN A 140 -7.08 10.76 23.30
C ASN A 140 -5.56 10.78 23.54
N ALA A 141 -4.77 10.16 22.65
CA ALA A 141 -3.32 10.09 22.79
C ALA A 141 -2.63 11.46 22.62
N PHE A 142 -3.23 12.39 21.88
CA PHE A 142 -2.73 13.75 21.75
C PHE A 142 -3.00 14.63 22.98
N GLU A 143 -3.80 14.15 23.96
CA GLU A 143 -4.23 14.91 25.15
C GLU A 143 -4.86 16.29 24.83
N GLU A 144 -5.21 16.52 23.57
CA GLU A 144 -5.80 17.75 23.09
C GLU A 144 -7.31 17.70 23.28
N SER A 145 -7.85 18.72 23.93
CA SER A 145 -9.30 18.91 24.03
C SER A 145 -9.88 19.59 22.78
N ASP A 146 -9.19 19.51 21.64
CA ASP A 146 -9.62 20.14 20.39
C ASP A 146 -10.76 19.32 19.77
N PRO A 147 -12.00 19.86 19.71
CA PRO A 147 -13.12 19.17 19.06
C PRO A 147 -12.92 18.97 17.54
N GLY A 148 -11.97 19.66 16.92
CA GLY A 148 -11.58 19.48 15.52
C GLY A 148 -10.59 18.33 15.28
N LEU A 149 -9.98 17.77 16.31
CA LEU A 149 -8.96 16.72 16.16
C LEU A 149 -9.51 15.43 15.51
N PRO A 150 -10.68 14.88 15.90
CA PRO A 150 -11.26 13.72 15.21
C PRO A 150 -11.49 13.99 13.71
N PHE A 151 -11.95 15.20 13.37
CA PHE A 151 -12.16 15.61 11.98
C PHE A 151 -10.83 15.63 11.21
N MET A 152 -9.78 16.21 11.79
CA MET A 152 -8.43 16.22 11.21
C MET A 152 -7.86 14.81 11.00
N LEU A 153 -8.05 13.91 11.98
CA LEU A 153 -7.62 12.51 11.87
C LEU A 153 -8.42 11.74 10.81
N GLY A 154 -9.72 12.00 10.69
CA GLY A 154 -10.54 11.50 9.59
C GLY A 154 -10.06 11.97 8.22
N GLY A 155 -9.71 13.25 8.11
CA GLY A 155 -9.11 13.81 6.90
C GLY A 155 -7.76 13.17 6.55
N LEU A 156 -6.93 12.86 7.54
CA LEU A 156 -5.68 12.12 7.37
C LEU A 156 -5.95 10.70 6.85
N ALA A 157 -6.86 9.97 7.50
CA ALA A 157 -7.26 8.62 7.09
C ALA A 157 -7.68 8.59 5.61
N ILE A 158 -8.59 9.49 5.23
CA ILE A 158 -9.15 9.57 3.88
C ILE A 158 -8.08 10.00 2.87
N SER A 159 -7.19 10.92 3.23
CA SER A 159 -6.09 11.33 2.34
C SER A 159 -5.14 10.17 2.02
N GLY A 160 -4.93 9.25 2.96
CA GLY A 160 -4.13 8.04 2.76
C GLY A 160 -4.77 7.04 1.78
N MET A 161 -6.10 7.05 1.63
CA MET A 161 -6.82 6.10 0.76
C MET A 161 -6.32 6.13 -0.68
N LYS A 162 -5.86 7.28 -1.17
CA LYS A 162 -5.31 7.41 -2.53
C LYS A 162 -4.10 6.50 -2.81
N HIS A 163 -3.46 6.00 -1.76
CA HIS A 163 -2.34 5.06 -1.84
C HIS A 163 -2.78 3.62 -1.60
N LEU A 164 -3.67 3.37 -0.63
CA LEU A 164 -4.01 2.01 -0.19
C LEU A 164 -5.30 1.45 -0.82
N CYS A 165 -6.31 2.28 -1.06
CA CYS A 165 -7.58 1.94 -1.70
C CYS A 165 -8.00 3.06 -2.69
N PRO A 166 -7.23 3.26 -3.78
CA PRO A 166 -7.34 4.44 -4.64
C PRO A 166 -8.67 4.56 -5.39
N ASP A 167 -9.37 3.45 -5.61
CA ASP A 167 -10.67 3.45 -6.29
C ASP A 167 -11.76 4.10 -5.44
N ASP A 168 -11.65 4.01 -4.11
CA ASP A 168 -12.60 4.60 -3.15
C ASP A 168 -12.29 6.07 -2.84
N TYR A 169 -11.03 6.48 -2.94
CA TYR A 169 -10.57 7.81 -2.51
C TYR A 169 -11.38 8.99 -3.09
N PRO A 170 -11.70 9.07 -4.40
CA PRO A 170 -12.38 10.24 -4.97
C PRO A 170 -13.75 10.52 -4.35
N ASP A 171 -14.54 9.48 -4.09
CA ASP A 171 -15.89 9.63 -3.55
C ASP A 171 -15.82 9.92 -2.03
N TRP A 172 -14.88 9.29 -1.32
CA TRP A 172 -14.67 9.52 0.10
C TRP A 172 -14.17 10.93 0.42
N ILE A 173 -13.20 11.46 -0.35
CA ILE A 173 -12.74 12.83 -0.14
C ILE A 173 -13.80 13.87 -0.56
N ALA A 174 -14.66 13.55 -1.53
CA ALA A 174 -15.79 14.39 -1.88
C ALA A 174 -16.80 14.46 -0.72
N ALA A 175 -17.20 13.31 -0.18
CA ALA A 175 -18.10 13.21 0.97
C ALA A 175 -17.54 13.90 2.23
N TYR A 176 -16.24 13.73 2.52
CA TYR A 176 -15.59 14.43 3.63
C TYR A 176 -15.67 15.95 3.52
N ARG A 177 -15.52 16.50 2.31
CA ARG A 177 -15.59 17.96 2.07
C ARG A 177 -16.99 18.54 2.21
N GLU A 178 -18.03 17.71 2.22
CA GLU A 178 -19.41 18.14 2.48
C GLU A 178 -19.70 18.30 3.98
N LEU A 179 -18.89 17.70 4.85
CA LEU A 179 -19.05 17.80 6.28
C LEU A 179 -18.80 19.23 6.78
N PRO A 180 -19.59 19.71 7.76
CA PRO A 180 -19.31 20.98 8.40
C PRO A 180 -18.00 20.90 9.18
N VAL A 181 -17.11 21.87 9.00
CA VAL A 181 -15.90 21.99 9.82
C VAL A 181 -16.31 22.23 11.28
N PRO A 182 -15.86 21.40 12.25
CA PRO A 182 -16.14 21.64 13.66
C PRO A 182 -15.62 23.01 14.09
N THR A 183 -16.44 23.81 14.77
CA THR A 183 -16.10 25.21 15.10
C THR A 183 -15.76 25.47 16.58
N GLY A 184 -15.83 24.44 17.43
CA GLY A 184 -15.50 24.55 18.86
C GLY A 184 -16.52 25.30 19.71
#